data_AF-A0A7T2YMX8-F1
#
_entry.id   AF-A0A7T2YMX8-F1
#
_cell.length_a   1.000
_cell.length_b   1.000
_cell.length_c   1.000
_cell.angle_alpha   90.00
_cell.angle_beta   90.00
_cell.angle_gamma   90.00
#
_symmetry.space_group_name_H-M   'P 1'
#
loop_
_entity.id
_entity.type
_entity.pdbx_description
1 polymer ?
#
loop_
_entity_poly.entity_id
_entity_poly.type
_entity_poly.pdbx_seq_one_letter_code
_entity_poly.pdbx_strand_id
1 'polypeptide(L)'
;MASEDVQTNLRLPATLKEQLVASAAKNNRSLSAEVSSLIQASLDGGVTQDLVLDQARQIWELRYRAASAYAALLSALALLEGHKDADKEIVLGLKQMLERNAQYLSPVMDEETIKAVSRISVDEEMQEVRRHLAKFIARKPKP
;
A
#
# COMPACT_ATOMS: atom_id res chain seq x y z
N MET A 1 -14.46 -38.58 14.09
CA MET A 1 -14.26 -39.14 12.74
C MET A 1 -12.83 -39.64 12.69
N ALA A 2 -12.63 -40.94 12.46
CA ALA A 2 -11.28 -41.49 12.31
C ALA A 2 -10.72 -40.98 10.97
N SER A 3 -9.70 -40.15 11.00
CA SER A 3 -9.01 -39.68 9.81
C SER A 3 -8.27 -40.88 9.21
N GLU A 4 -8.62 -41.29 7.99
CA GLU A 4 -7.81 -42.25 7.25
C GLU A 4 -6.47 -41.57 6.92
N ASP A 5 -5.38 -42.06 7.51
CA ASP A 5 -4.03 -41.65 7.12
C ASP A 5 -3.76 -42.17 5.69
N VAL A 6 -4.00 -41.29 4.71
CA VAL A 6 -3.74 -41.59 3.30
C VAL A 6 -2.24 -41.80 3.12
N GLN A 7 -1.83 -43.05 2.92
CA GLN A 7 -0.45 -43.38 2.61
C GLN A 7 -0.09 -42.86 1.22
N THR A 8 0.60 -41.73 1.16
CA THR A 8 1.04 -41.11 -0.09
C THR A 8 2.45 -41.56 -0.45
N ASN A 9 2.59 -42.18 -1.62
CA ASN A 9 3.88 -42.63 -2.12
C ASN A 9 4.58 -41.49 -2.88
N LEU A 10 5.39 -40.71 -2.17
CA LEU A 10 6.08 -39.54 -2.74
C LEU A 10 7.31 -39.96 -3.55
N ARG A 11 7.24 -39.80 -4.87
CA ARG A 11 8.39 -39.97 -5.76
C ARG A 11 9.23 -38.69 -5.76
N LEU A 12 10.23 -38.66 -4.90
CA LEU A 12 11.15 -37.53 -4.74
C LEU A 12 12.52 -37.84 -5.38
N PRO A 13 13.20 -36.86 -5.99
CA PRO A 13 14.61 -36.98 -6.35
C PRO A 13 15.46 -37.36 -5.12
N ALA A 14 16.49 -38.18 -5.32
CA ALA A 14 17.30 -38.72 -4.23
C ALA A 14 17.90 -37.63 -3.32
N THR A 15 18.40 -36.56 -3.91
CA THR A 15 18.97 -35.40 -3.20
C THR A 15 17.96 -34.69 -2.32
N LEU A 16 16.71 -34.53 -2.78
CA LEU A 16 15.62 -33.94 -2.00
C LEU A 16 15.21 -34.83 -0.84
N LYS A 17 15.18 -36.15 -1.05
CA LYS A 17 14.88 -37.12 0.01
C LYS A 17 15.94 -37.09 1.12
N GLU A 18 17.22 -37.03 0.76
CA GLU A 18 18.33 -36.91 1.73
C GLU A 18 18.22 -35.63 2.56
N GLN A 19 17.91 -34.49 1.94
CA GLN A 19 17.70 -33.23 2.63
C GLN A 19 16.51 -33.29 3.61
N LEU A 20 15.40 -33.90 3.20
CA LEU A 20 14.23 -34.07 4.08
C LEU A 20 14.52 -35.00 5.25
N VAL A 21 15.27 -36.08 5.04
CA VAL A 21 15.69 -36.99 6.13
C VAL A 21 16.60 -36.26 7.11
N ALA A 22 17.57 -35.46 6.63
CA ALA A 22 18.43 -34.66 7.47
C ALA A 22 17.64 -33.59 8.26
N SER A 23 16.66 -32.94 7.63
CA SER A 23 15.77 -31.96 8.29
C SER A 23 14.91 -32.62 9.37
N ALA A 24 14.31 -33.76 9.07
CA ALA A 24 13.50 -34.53 10.00
C ALA A 24 14.31 -34.97 11.24
N ALA A 25 15.54 -35.46 11.03
CA ALA A 25 16.46 -35.81 12.11
C ALA A 25 16.82 -34.60 12.98
N LYS A 26 17.12 -33.45 12.34
CA LYS A 26 17.41 -32.19 13.06
C LYS A 26 16.24 -31.70 13.91
N ASN A 27 15.02 -31.90 13.43
CA ASN A 27 13.79 -31.45 14.09
C ASN A 27 13.17 -32.50 15.04
N ASN A 28 13.85 -33.65 15.26
CA ASN A 28 13.35 -34.78 16.06
C ASN A 28 11.95 -35.26 15.62
N ARG A 29 11.72 -35.36 14.31
CA ARG A 29 10.45 -35.77 13.70
C ARG A 29 10.65 -36.95 12.74
N SER A 30 9.57 -37.68 12.49
CA SER A 30 9.55 -38.66 11.39
C SER A 30 9.55 -37.94 10.04
N LEU A 31 10.03 -38.62 9.00
CA LEU A 31 10.03 -38.07 7.63
C LEU A 31 8.62 -37.64 7.18
N SER A 32 7.60 -38.43 7.51
CA SER A 32 6.20 -38.09 7.20
C SER A 32 5.74 -36.84 7.95
N ALA A 33 6.03 -36.74 9.25
CA ALA A 33 5.68 -35.58 10.06
C ALA A 33 6.39 -34.30 9.58
N GLU A 34 7.64 -34.42 9.14
CA GLU A 34 8.40 -33.29 8.57
C GLU A 34 7.80 -32.82 7.24
N VAL A 35 7.47 -33.75 6.33
CA VAL A 35 6.84 -33.41 5.05
C VAL A 35 5.47 -32.76 5.27
N SER A 36 4.64 -33.31 6.15
CA SER A 36 3.35 -32.72 6.51
C SER A 36 3.52 -31.33 7.13
N SER A 37 4.50 -31.15 8.02
CA SER A 37 4.80 -29.85 8.63
C SER A 37 5.24 -28.82 7.61
N LEU A 38 6.04 -29.21 6.60
CA LEU A 38 6.51 -28.32 5.55
C LEU A 38 5.40 -27.94 4.57
N ILE A 39 4.54 -28.91 4.20
CA ILE A 39 3.35 -28.64 3.37
C ILE A 39 2.40 -27.71 4.12
N GLN A 40 2.12 -28.00 5.39
CA GLN A 40 1.28 -27.15 6.23
C GLN A 40 1.87 -25.76 6.36
N ALA A 41 3.18 -25.63 6.64
CA ALA A 41 3.86 -24.34 6.70
C ALA A 41 3.88 -23.60 5.35
N SER A 42 3.92 -24.32 4.22
CA SER A 42 3.82 -23.71 2.89
C SER A 42 2.41 -23.23 2.57
N LEU A 43 1.39 -23.90 3.10
CA LEU A 43 -0.01 -23.52 2.94
C LEU A 43 -0.36 -22.35 3.88
N ASP A 44 0.10 -22.41 5.13
CA ASP A 44 -0.11 -21.39 6.15
C ASP A 44 0.76 -20.14 5.90
N GLY A 45 1.95 -20.33 5.34
CA GLY A 45 2.89 -19.27 4.95
C GLY A 45 2.60 -18.68 3.57
N GLY A 46 1.61 -19.22 2.84
CA GLY A 46 1.10 -18.58 1.65
C GLY A 46 0.43 -17.27 2.04
N VAL A 47 0.82 -16.16 1.40
CA VAL A 47 0.11 -14.89 1.54
C VAL A 47 -1.35 -15.17 1.18
N THR A 48 -2.22 -15.28 2.18
CA THR A 48 -3.63 -15.56 1.94
C THR A 48 -4.23 -14.41 1.17
N GLN A 49 -5.18 -14.69 0.27
CA GLN A 49 -5.87 -13.65 -0.50
C GLN A 49 -6.44 -12.57 0.43
N ASP A 50 -6.91 -12.95 1.61
CA ASP A 50 -7.41 -12.05 2.65
C ASP A 50 -6.32 -11.10 3.19
N LEU A 51 -5.08 -11.59 3.38
CA LEU A 51 -3.95 -10.77 3.79
C LEU A 51 -3.58 -9.75 2.70
N VAL A 52 -3.59 -10.16 1.43
CA VAL A 52 -3.37 -9.24 0.29
C VAL A 52 -4.46 -8.17 0.23
N LEU A 53 -5.73 -8.57 0.39
CA LEU A 53 -6.86 -7.65 0.35
C LEU A 53 -6.85 -6.68 1.53
N ASP A 54 -6.51 -7.13 2.73
CA ASP A 54 -6.40 -6.26 3.90
C ASP A 54 -5.22 -5.28 3.77
N GLN A 55 -4.06 -5.74 3.29
CA GLN A 55 -2.94 -4.85 2.99
C GLN A 55 -3.29 -3.83 1.90
N ALA A 56 -3.95 -4.25 0.82
CA ALA A 56 -4.40 -3.36 -0.24
C ALA A 56 -5.37 -2.29 0.29
N ARG A 57 -6.30 -2.69 1.18
CA ARG A 57 -7.22 -1.77 1.85
C ARG A 57 -6.47 -0.77 2.74
N GLN A 58 -5.55 -1.22 3.58
CA GLN A 58 -4.77 -0.34 4.45
C GLN A 58 -3.93 0.66 3.65
N ILE A 59 -3.30 0.20 2.56
CA ILE A 59 -2.59 1.06 1.62
C ILE A 59 -3.55 2.09 1.04
N TRP A 60 -4.73 1.68 0.57
CA TRP A 60 -5.73 2.60 0.03
C TRP A 60 -6.18 3.66 1.06
N GLU A 61 -6.47 3.26 2.30
CA GLU A 61 -6.89 4.17 3.37
C GLU A 61 -5.79 5.20 3.70
N LEU A 62 -4.53 4.76 3.77
CA LEU A 62 -3.39 5.65 3.98
C LEU A 62 -3.23 6.66 2.82
N ARG A 63 -3.35 6.18 1.58
CA ARG A 63 -3.32 7.05 0.38
C ARG A 63 -4.42 8.10 0.42
N TYR A 64 -5.65 7.68 0.76
CA TYR A 64 -6.79 8.58 0.87
C TYR A 64 -6.61 9.65 1.95
N ARG A 65 -6.12 9.28 3.14
CA ARG A 65 -5.85 10.24 4.24
C ARG A 65 -4.78 11.24 3.87
N ALA A 66 -3.70 10.79 3.22
CA ALA A 66 -2.63 11.67 2.76
C ALA A 66 -3.13 12.67 1.70
N ALA A 67 -3.92 12.20 0.74
CA ALA A 67 -4.54 13.06 -0.26
C ALA A 67 -5.48 14.12 0.35
N SER A 68 -6.31 13.71 1.31
CA SER A 68 -7.25 14.59 2.00
C SER A 68 -6.53 15.67 2.82
N ALA A 69 -5.48 15.29 3.55
CA ALA A 69 -4.66 16.23 4.31
C ALA A 69 -3.96 17.25 3.38
N TYR A 70 -3.44 16.79 2.24
CA TYR A 70 -2.81 17.67 1.26
C TYR A 70 -3.80 18.66 0.63
N ALA A 71 -5.01 18.21 0.30
CA ALA A 71 -6.08 19.09 -0.18
C ALA A 71 -6.48 20.15 0.87
N ALA A 72 -6.57 19.76 2.14
CA ALA A 72 -6.86 20.70 3.23
C ALA A 72 -5.76 21.77 3.37
N LEU A 73 -4.48 21.37 3.28
CA LEU A 73 -3.35 22.30 3.32
C LEU A 73 -3.36 23.28 2.14
N LEU A 74 -3.69 22.82 0.92
CA LEU A 74 -3.84 23.70 -0.23
C LEU A 74 -4.98 24.70 -0.05
N SER A 75 -6.10 24.27 0.52
CA SER A 75 -7.26 25.13 0.78
C SER A 75 -6.93 26.19 1.83
N ALA A 76 -6.27 25.78 2.93
CA ALA A 76 -5.81 26.70 3.96
C ALA A 76 -4.79 27.72 3.42
N LEU A 77 -3.88 27.29 2.55
CA LEU A 77 -2.94 28.17 1.87
C LEU A 77 -3.68 29.19 1.00
N ALA A 78 -4.66 28.77 0.19
CA ALA A 78 -5.45 29.67 -0.65
C ALA A 78 -6.19 30.74 0.18
N LEU A 79 -6.75 30.37 1.33
CA LEU A 79 -7.37 31.30 2.27
C LEU A 79 -6.35 32.31 2.83
N LEU A 80 -5.15 31.84 3.19
CA LEU A 80 -4.05 32.70 3.62
C LEU A 80 -3.62 33.67 2.52
N GLU A 81 -3.53 33.23 1.26
CA GLU A 81 -3.19 34.13 0.14
C GLU A 81 -4.22 35.24 -0.09
N GLY A 82 -5.50 34.95 0.20
CA GLY A 82 -6.58 35.93 0.11
C GLY A 82 -6.61 36.94 1.26
N HIS A 83 -5.84 36.72 2.34
CA HIS A 83 -5.85 37.58 3.50
C HIS A 83 -4.88 38.76 3.32
N LYS A 84 -5.37 39.99 3.51
CA LYS A 84 -4.59 41.23 3.25
C LYS A 84 -3.34 41.38 4.13
N ASP A 85 -3.36 40.79 5.33
CA ASP A 85 -2.28 40.86 6.32
C ASP A 85 -1.41 39.60 6.34
N ALA A 86 -1.57 38.69 5.38
CA ALA A 86 -0.77 37.48 5.33
C ALA A 86 0.69 37.81 5.05
N ASP A 87 1.58 37.25 5.87
CA ASP A 87 3.01 37.34 5.65
C ASP A 87 3.41 36.57 4.38
N LYS A 88 3.90 37.30 3.39
CA LYS A 88 4.26 36.78 2.08
C LYS A 88 5.42 35.79 2.14
N GLU A 89 6.35 35.95 3.08
CA GLU A 89 7.45 34.99 3.25
C GLU A 89 6.94 33.66 3.80
N ILE A 90 5.99 33.71 4.75
CA ILE A 90 5.36 32.51 5.30
C ILE A 90 4.55 31.78 4.23
N VAL A 91 3.74 32.50 3.46
CA VAL A 91 2.96 31.94 2.35
C VAL A 91 3.86 31.31 1.29
N LEU A 92 4.96 31.97 0.92
CA LEU A 92 5.93 31.47 -0.05
C LEU A 92 6.66 30.22 0.47
N GLY A 93 7.07 30.22 1.75
CA GLY A 93 7.69 29.07 2.39
C GLY A 93 6.77 27.84 2.42
N LEU A 94 5.49 28.05 2.77
CA LEU A 94 4.48 26.99 2.75
C LEU A 94 4.23 26.44 1.35
N LYS A 95 4.19 27.30 0.33
CA LYS A 95 4.11 26.87 -1.08
C LYS A 95 5.26 25.97 -1.48
N GLN A 96 6.50 26.41 -1.21
CA GLN A 96 7.70 25.64 -1.56
C GLN A 96 7.76 24.31 -0.81
N MET A 97 7.34 24.28 0.46
CA MET A 97 7.24 23.04 1.21
C MET A 97 6.19 22.09 0.64
N LEU A 98 5.01 22.59 0.25
CA LEU A 98 3.98 21.77 -0.39
C LEU A 98 4.46 21.22 -1.73
N GLU A 99 5.05 22.06 -2.59
CA GLU A 99 5.60 21.64 -3.89
C GLU A 99 6.72 20.60 -3.74
N ARG A 100 7.64 20.79 -2.79
CA ARG A 100 8.71 19.83 -2.50
C ARG A 100 8.15 18.49 -1.99
N ASN A 101 7.06 18.52 -1.22
CA ASN A 101 6.46 17.30 -0.69
C ASN A 101 5.51 16.61 -1.68
N ALA A 102 5.03 17.33 -2.69
CA ALA A 102 4.16 16.81 -3.73
C ALA A 102 4.82 15.69 -4.56
N GLN A 103 6.14 15.68 -4.67
CA GLN A 103 6.88 14.59 -5.33
C GLN A 103 6.69 13.24 -4.64
N TYR A 104 6.46 13.24 -3.33
CA TYR A 104 6.22 12.02 -2.55
C TYR A 104 4.75 11.58 -2.60
N LEU A 105 3.84 12.48 -2.99
CA LEU A 105 2.40 12.20 -3.18
C LEU A 105 2.08 11.74 -4.62
N SER A 106 2.93 12.04 -5.60
CA SER A 106 2.82 11.64 -7.01
C SER A 106 2.64 10.12 -7.27
N PRO A 107 3.24 9.19 -6.50
CA PRO A 107 3.01 7.75 -6.62
C PRO A 107 1.76 7.26 -5.86
N VAL A 108 1.23 8.10 -4.96
CA VAL A 108 0.15 7.79 -4.00
C VAL A 108 -1.19 8.34 -4.49
N MET A 109 -1.19 9.46 -5.21
CA MET A 109 -2.35 10.09 -5.81
C MET A 109 -2.42 9.79 -7.31
N ASP A 110 -2.86 8.58 -7.62
CA ASP A 110 -3.29 8.25 -8.99
C ASP A 110 -4.61 8.98 -9.33
N GLU A 111 -4.97 8.93 -10.61
CA GLU A 111 -6.14 9.62 -11.14
C GLU A 111 -7.45 9.13 -10.49
N GLU A 112 -7.50 7.86 -10.06
CA GLU A 112 -8.63 7.28 -9.34
C GLU A 112 -8.76 7.82 -7.92
N THR A 113 -7.65 7.95 -7.18
CA THR A 113 -7.62 8.51 -5.84
C THR A 113 -8.10 9.97 -5.84
N ILE A 114 -7.71 10.75 -6.86
CA ILE A 114 -8.17 12.13 -7.02
C ILE A 114 -9.66 12.20 -7.37
N LYS A 115 -10.15 11.32 -8.25
CA LYS A 115 -11.58 11.20 -8.55
C LYS A 115 -12.39 10.79 -7.32
N ALA A 116 -11.86 9.90 -6.46
CA ALA A 116 -12.51 9.46 -5.24
C ALA A 116 -12.60 10.59 -4.19
N VAL A 117 -11.49 11.28 -3.91
CA VAL A 117 -11.47 12.45 -2.99
C VAL A 117 -12.43 13.53 -3.45
N SER A 118 -12.53 13.76 -4.76
CA SER A 118 -13.40 14.78 -5.33
C SER A 118 -14.86 14.38 -5.54
N ARG A 119 -15.25 13.14 -5.21
CA ARG A 119 -16.66 12.70 -5.16
C ARG A 119 -17.31 12.89 -3.79
N ILE A 120 -16.50 13.07 -2.74
CA ILE A 120 -16.98 13.09 -1.35
C ILE A 120 -17.21 14.52 -0.82
N SER A 121 -16.66 15.56 -1.47
CA SER A 121 -16.84 16.97 -1.06
C SER A 121 -17.51 17.78 -2.16
N VAL A 122 -18.64 18.42 -1.84
CA VAL A 122 -19.58 19.05 -2.78
C VAL A 122 -19.29 20.54 -3.03
N ASP A 123 -18.30 21.16 -2.37
CA ASP A 123 -18.11 22.61 -2.45
C ASP A 123 -17.24 23.11 -3.62
N GLU A 124 -17.59 24.31 -4.12
CA GLU A 124 -16.92 25.04 -5.21
C GLU A 124 -15.41 25.26 -4.95
N GLU A 125 -14.97 25.34 -3.69
CA GLU A 125 -13.56 25.46 -3.32
C GLU A 125 -12.72 24.24 -3.76
N MET A 126 -13.32 23.05 -3.81
CA MET A 126 -12.66 21.83 -4.28
C MET A 126 -12.56 21.73 -5.81
N GLN A 127 -13.28 22.58 -6.57
CA GLN A 127 -13.04 22.70 -8.02
C GLN A 127 -11.72 23.41 -8.32
N GLU A 128 -11.34 24.38 -7.49
CA GLU A 128 -10.06 25.09 -7.59
C GLU A 128 -8.91 24.13 -7.24
N VAL A 129 -9.09 23.34 -6.17
CA VAL A 129 -8.16 22.26 -5.77
C VAL A 129 -8.05 21.19 -6.87
N ARG A 130 -9.17 20.79 -7.50
CA ARG A 130 -9.18 19.91 -8.68
C ARG A 130 -8.37 20.49 -9.84
N ARG A 131 -8.56 21.78 -10.17
CA ARG A 131 -7.82 22.46 -11.24
C ARG A 131 -6.32 22.51 -10.94
N HIS A 132 -5.95 22.78 -9.69
CA HIS A 132 -4.54 22.81 -9.26
C HIS A 132 -3.91 21.41 -9.27
N LEU A 133 -4.59 20.39 -8.76
CA LEU A 133 -4.10 19.00 -8.79
C LEU A 133 -3.97 18.46 -10.22
N ALA A 134 -4.95 18.73 -11.10
CA ALA A 134 -4.90 18.31 -12.49
C ALA A 134 -3.75 19.00 -13.27
N LYS A 135 -3.55 20.31 -13.05
CA LYS A 135 -2.40 21.05 -13.61
C LYS A 135 -1.06 20.53 -13.08
N PHE A 136 -1.01 20.11 -11.82
CA PHE A 136 0.20 19.57 -11.20
C PHE A 136 0.59 18.22 -11.81
N ILE A 137 -0.36 17.32 -12.05
CA ILE A 137 -0.11 16.04 -12.72
C ILE A 137 0.30 16.22 -14.18
N ALA A 138 -0.34 17.14 -14.90
CA ALA A 138 -0.02 17.42 -16.29
C ALA A 138 1.40 18.00 -16.49
N ARG A 139 1.99 18.58 -15.42
CA ARG A 139 3.36 19.09 -15.40
C ARG A 139 4.42 18.04 -15.05
N LYS A 140 4.06 16.76 -14.84
CA LYS A 140 5.06 15.70 -14.69
C LYS A 140 6.05 15.78 -15.86
N PRO A 141 7.37 15.90 -15.62
CA PRO A 141 8.33 15.65 -16.67
C PRO A 141 8.12 14.20 -17.13
N LYS A 142 7.99 14.01 -18.45
CA LYS A 142 8.06 12.67 -19.03
C LYS A 142 9.38 12.02 -18.62
N PRO A 143 9.39 10.71 -18.33
CA PRO A 143 10.62 9.98 -18.05
C PRO A 143 11.63 10.12 -19.19
#